data_AF-A0A975RTQ8-F1
#
_entry.id   AF-A0A975RTQ8-F1
#
_cell.length_a   1.000
_cell.length_b   1.000
_cell.length_c   1.000
_cell.angle_alpha   90.00
_cell.angle_beta   90.00
_cell.angle_gamma   90.00
#
_symmetry.space_group_name_H-M   'P 1'
#
loop_
_entity.id
_entity.type
_entity.pdbx_description
1 polymer ?
#
loop_
_entity_poly.entity_id
_entity_poly.type
_entity_poly.pdbx_seq_one_letter_code
_entity_poly.pdbx_strand_id
1 'polypeptide(L)' 'MTAAATEVTASLPKGARIVATGIAGDRLLLTLDIGGVTEIRTFDARTLKPAGRLKFVSEP' A
#
# COMPACT_ATOMS: atom_id res chain seq x y z
N MET A 1 27.13 10.92 7.94
CA MET A 1 26.52 10.96 6.59
C MET A 1 25.02 10.75 6.77
N THR A 2 24.19 11.75 6.52
CA THR A 2 22.74 11.65 6.65
C THR A 2 22.22 10.95 5.40
N ALA A 3 21.59 9.78 5.54
CA ALA A 3 20.96 9.12 4.40
C ALA A 3 19.84 10.02 3.86
N ALA A 4 19.84 10.31 2.56
CA ALA A 4 18.76 11.05 1.94
C ALA A 4 17.45 10.26 2.12
N ALA A 5 16.40 10.93 2.59
CA ALA A 5 15.09 10.32 2.70
C ALA A 5 14.62 9.90 1.30
N THR A 6 14.16 8.65 1.17
CA THR A 6 13.55 8.19 -0.09
C THR A 6 12.12 8.73 -0.14
N GLU A 7 11.80 9.46 -1.20
CA GLU A 7 10.46 9.98 -1.46
C GLU A 7 9.86 9.28 -2.69
N VAL A 8 8.63 8.78 -2.56
CA VAL A 8 7.92 8.10 -3.66
C VAL A 8 6.48 8.62 -3.72
N THR A 9 6.09 9.09 -4.90
CA THR A 9 4.69 9.41 -5.20
C THR A 9 4.05 8.19 -5.88
N ALA A 10 3.12 7.53 -5.18
CA ALA A 10 2.34 6.43 -5.73
C ALA A 10 0.91 6.90 -6.04
N SER A 11 0.41 6.58 -7.24
CA SER A 11 -0.96 6.90 -7.62
C SER A 11 -1.97 5.92 -7.01
N LEU A 12 -3.06 6.49 -6.50
CA LEU A 12 -4.25 5.73 -6.11
C LEU A 12 -5.26 5.73 -7.26
N PRO A 13 -6.03 4.65 -7.44
CA PRO A 13 -7.19 4.68 -8.33
C PRO A 13 -8.12 5.82 -7.95
N LYS A 14 -8.82 6.40 -8.94
CA LYS A 14 -9.76 7.49 -8.70
C LYS A 14 -10.83 7.05 -7.69
N GLY A 15 -11.05 7.86 -6.66
CA GLY A 15 -12.02 7.58 -5.60
C GLY A 15 -11.55 6.55 -4.56
N ALA A 16 -10.35 5.97 -4.70
CA ALA A 16 -9.80 5.10 -3.68
C ALA A 16 -9.34 5.91 -2.46
N ARG A 17 -9.47 5.30 -1.28
CA ARG A 17 -9.03 5.87 -0.01
C ARG A 17 -8.12 4.89 0.71
N ILE A 18 -7.03 5.39 1.30
CA ILE A 18 -6.27 4.62 2.29
C ILE A 18 -7.07 4.64 3.59
N VAL A 19 -7.52 3.46 4.03
CA VAL A 19 -8.35 3.29 5.23
C VAL A 19 -7.57 2.75 6.42
N ALA A 20 -6.43 2.11 6.19
CA ALA A 20 -5.51 1.70 7.23
C ALA A 20 -4.06 1.59 6.71
N THR A 21 -3.12 1.77 7.64
CA THR A 21 -1.68 1.55 7.42
C THR A 21 -1.16 0.57 8.46
N GLY A 22 -0.18 -0.26 8.08
CA GLY A 22 0.42 -1.23 8.98
C GLY A 22 1.85 -1.58 8.60
N ILE A 23 2.63 -2.07 9.55
CA ILE A 23 3.99 -2.58 9.34
C ILE A 23 4.02 -4.05 9.75
N ALA A 24 4.63 -4.91 8.93
CA ALA A 24 4.90 -6.31 9.26
C ALA A 24 6.33 -6.67 8.84
N GLY A 25 7.24 -6.76 9.82
CA GLY A 25 8.66 -6.95 9.55
C GLY A 25 9.24 -5.78 8.74
N ASP A 26 9.76 -6.07 7.55
CA ASP A 26 10.31 -5.09 6.60
C ASP A 26 9.28 -4.61 5.56
N ARG A 27 7.99 -4.86 5.79
CA ARG A 27 6.90 -4.50 4.88
C ARG A 27 6.04 -3.38 5.43
N LEU A 28 5.78 -2.39 4.58
CA LEU A 28 4.72 -1.40 4.76
C LEU A 28 3.48 -1.85 3.99
N LEU A 29 2.33 -1.90 4.68
CA LEU A 29 1.05 -2.30 4.13
C LEU A 29 0.12 -1.09 4.13
N LEU A 30 -0.52 -0.87 2.98
CA LEU A 30 -1.61 0.08 2.82
C LEU A 30 -2.88 -0.71 2.52
N THR A 31 -3.91 -0.54 3.33
CA THR A 31 -5.25 -1.06 3.05
C THR A 31 -6.05 0.04 2.37
N LEU A 32 -6.49 -0.26 1.15
CA LEU A 32 -7.28 0.62 0.31
C LEU A 32 -8.73 0.15 0.30
N ASP A 33 -9.63 1.11 0.46
CA ASP A 33 -11.01 0.97 -0.01
C ASP A 33 -11.07 1.56 -1.43
N ILE A 34 -11.50 0.74 -2.38
CA ILE A 34 -11.66 1.10 -3.80
C ILE A 34 -13.11 0.83 -4.17
N GLY A 35 -14.00 1.78 -3.87
CA GLY A 35 -15.42 1.67 -4.17
C GLY A 35 -16.12 0.50 -3.48
N GLY A 36 -15.76 0.23 -2.21
CA GLY A 36 -16.28 -0.89 -1.42
C GLY A 36 -15.45 -2.17 -1.51
N VAL A 37 -14.43 -2.21 -2.38
CA VAL A 37 -13.54 -3.37 -2.51
C VAL A 37 -12.26 -3.15 -1.72
N THR A 38 -11.91 -4.12 -0.88
CA THR A 38 -10.64 -4.12 -0.13
C THR A 38 -9.47 -4.57 -1.00
N GLU A 39 -8.45 -3.72 -1.10
CA GLU A 39 -7.14 -4.05 -1.69
C GLU A 39 -6.04 -3.75 -0.68
N ILE A 40 -5.08 -4.65 -0.51
CA ILE A 40 -3.87 -4.44 0.28
C ILE A 40 -2.69 -4.28 -0.69
N ARG A 41 -2.01 -3.13 -0.63
CA ARG A 41 -0.74 -2.90 -1.32
C ARG A 41 0.40 -3.02 -0.33
N THR A 42 1.40 -3.81 -0.68
CA THR A 42 2.58 -4.03 0.16
C THR A 42 3.78 -3.36 -0.49
N PHE A 43 4.61 -2.71 0.32
CA PHE A 43 5.85 -2.05 -0.07
C PHE A 43 6.99 -2.54 0.81
N ASP A 44 8.21 -2.53 0.29
CA ASP A 44 9.41 -2.62 1.12
C ASP A 44 9.56 -1.34 1.97
N ALA A 45 9.70 -1.48 3.28
CA ALA A 45 9.69 -0.37 4.22
C ALA A 45 10.95 0.51 4.16
N ARG A 46 12.06 0.01 3.59
CA ARG A 46 13.33 0.74 3.49
C ARG A 46 13.47 1.52 2.19
N THR A 47 12.90 0.99 1.12
CA THR A 47 13.06 1.52 -0.25
C THR A 47 11.77 2.06 -0.84
N LEU A 48 10.63 1.81 -0.20
CA LEU A 48 9.28 2.12 -0.69
C LEU A 48 8.94 1.50 -2.05
N LYS A 49 9.71 0.50 -2.50
CA LYS A 49 9.41 -0.24 -3.73
C LYS A 49 8.18 -1.13 -3.52
N PRO A 50 7.25 -1.18 -4.49
CA PRO A 50 6.13 -2.11 -4.43
C PRO A 50 6.62 -3.56 -4.30
N ALA A 51 6.00 -4.31 -3.40
CA ALA A 51 6.37 -5.68 -3.07
C ALA A 51 5.24 -6.69 -3.33
N GLY A 52 3.98 -6.23 -3.36
CA GLY A 52 2.86 -7.10 -3.64
C GLY A 52 1.51 -6.40 -3.63
N ARG A 53 0.48 -7.11 -4.08
CA ARG A 53 -0.90 -6.68 -4.06
C ARG A 53 -1.80 -7.87 -3.76
N LEU A 54 -2.71 -7.71 -2.81
CA LEU A 54 -3.77 -8.66 -2.51
C LEU A 54 -5.12 -7.96 -2.71
N LYS A 55 -6.02 -8.56 -3.49
CA LYS A 55 -7.35 -8.03 -3.75
C LYS A 55 -8.37 -9.07 -3.31
N PHE A 56 -9.38 -8.62 -2.58
CA PHE A 56 -10.54 -9.43 -2.24
C PHE A 56 -11.66 -9.16 -3.24
N VAL A 57 -12.44 -10.19 -3.56
CA VAL A 57 -13.67 -10.08 -4.35
C VAL A 57 -14.78 -10.74 -3.56
N SER A 58 -16.02 -10.26 -3.73
CA SER A 58 -17.18 -10.91 -3.15
C SER A 58 -17.41 -12.26 -3.83
N GLU A 59 -17.91 -13.23 -3.06
CA GLU A 59 -18.41 -14.48 -3.62
C GLU A 59 -19.58 -14.21 -4.58
N PRO A 60 -19.80 -15.08 -5.60
CA PRO A 60 -20.84 -14.90 -6.61
C PRO A 60 -22.25 -14.87 -6.05
#